data_AF-A0A2P4PY66-F1
#
_entry.id   AF-A0A2P4PY66-F1
#
_cell.length_a   1.000
_cell.length_b   1.000
_cell.length_c   1.000
_cell.angle_alpha   90.00
_cell.angle_beta   90.00
_cell.angle_gamma   90.00
#
_symmetry.space_group_name_H-M   'P 1'
#
loop_
_entity.id
_entity.type
_entity.pdbx_description
1 polymer ?
#
loop_
_entity_poly.entity_id
_entity_poly.type
_entity_poly.pdbx_seq_one_letter_code
_entity_poly.pdbx_strand_id
1 'polypeptide(L)'
;MMEAISTDRHNFSEAKTAIKFNEQDLVDQMEVMTRLERSLGAQEIELEAIRESLKGKTEVYSIQIEEKQRELSPWSEKINAKQSAIDVAQSEYNFLKEKIDSTRKDLEQAEETIASLQETHRTKEQEILSSKNRINATKREIQQIDTKLKNYHRHQENLRSNLADARQRKDEAKGLLQSFQSRDIILNSLMKLKNSGRINGLHDRLGSLGVIDDKYDVAISTACPALNDIVVDTVEVGQTCIDYLRKNTLGRAKFILLDKLPVMNMHPIPTPDNVPRLFDLVRPKEDRFAPAFYSVLQNTLVAENLQQANKIAFGKTRWRVVTLNGQLIDKSGTMSGGGGKVIKGAMNSKFSSDVTPETVEKLEQERNHLEEQWKKFNEEFRSLESQLQEKKNELPSLELELSKLEMDSNTCVKRISDTEKRISDLRYVFKIDLINY
;
A
#
# COMPACT_ATOMS: atom_id res chain seq x y z
N MET A 1 85.58 21.25 -151.78
CA MET A 1 85.69 19.77 -151.72
C MET A 1 87.02 19.31 -151.12
N MET A 2 88.15 19.98 -151.40
CA MET A 2 89.45 19.61 -150.78
C MET A 2 89.63 20.03 -149.31
N GLU A 3 89.03 21.14 -148.84
CA GLU A 3 89.21 21.58 -147.45
C GLU A 3 88.51 20.71 -146.40
N ALA A 4 87.35 20.11 -146.74
CA ALA A 4 86.62 19.20 -145.85
C ALA A 4 87.39 17.88 -145.59
N ILE A 5 88.13 17.39 -146.60
CA ILE A 5 88.90 16.14 -146.50
C ILE A 5 90.17 16.34 -145.64
N SER A 6 90.73 17.55 -145.65
CA SER A 6 91.85 17.93 -144.79
C SER A 6 91.42 18.00 -143.31
N THR A 7 90.26 18.59 -143.05
CA THR A 7 89.68 18.68 -141.69
C THR A 7 89.28 17.31 -141.16
N ASP A 8 88.69 16.42 -141.98
CA ASP A 8 88.38 15.04 -141.55
C ASP A 8 89.64 14.20 -141.25
N ARG A 9 90.73 14.41 -142.00
CA ARG A 9 92.02 13.79 -141.66
C ARG A 9 92.60 14.31 -140.35
N HIS A 10 92.42 15.59 -140.05
CA HIS A 10 92.88 16.19 -138.79
C HIS A 10 92.04 15.67 -137.61
N ASN A 11 90.71 15.63 -137.76
CA ASN A 11 89.79 15.09 -136.76
C ASN A 11 90.01 13.59 -136.52
N PHE A 12 90.32 12.80 -137.56
CA PHE A 12 90.66 11.38 -137.41
C PHE A 12 91.99 11.19 -136.68
N SER A 13 92.98 12.05 -136.94
CA SER A 13 94.24 12.07 -136.19
C SER A 13 94.01 12.43 -134.73
N GLU A 14 93.20 13.45 -134.45
CA GLU A 14 92.85 13.89 -133.10
C GLU A 14 92.07 12.82 -132.32
N ALA A 15 91.08 12.19 -132.95
CA ALA A 15 90.32 11.08 -132.36
C ALA A 15 91.22 9.88 -132.07
N LYS A 16 92.20 9.60 -132.94
CA LYS A 16 93.18 8.51 -132.72
C LYS A 16 94.16 8.84 -131.58
N THR A 17 94.56 10.10 -131.41
CA THR A 17 95.32 10.53 -130.23
C THR A 17 94.49 10.54 -128.95
N ALA A 18 93.20 10.88 -129.02
CA ALA A 18 92.29 10.84 -127.87
C ALA A 18 92.01 9.40 -127.41
N ILE A 19 91.85 8.45 -128.34
CA ILE A 19 91.70 7.02 -128.01
C ILE A 19 92.97 6.51 -127.33
N LYS A 20 94.15 6.84 -127.85
CA LYS A 20 95.43 6.49 -127.20
C LYS A 20 95.58 7.09 -125.80
N PHE A 21 95.20 8.36 -125.64
CA PHE A 21 95.25 9.05 -124.36
C PHE A 21 94.29 8.40 -123.35
N ASN A 22 93.06 8.11 -123.76
CA ASN A 22 92.08 7.44 -122.91
C ASN A 22 92.46 5.99 -122.60
N GLU A 23 93.10 5.25 -123.52
CA GLU A 23 93.65 3.92 -123.23
C GLU A 23 94.77 3.98 -122.18
N GLN A 24 95.63 5.01 -122.24
CA GLN A 24 96.64 5.25 -121.19
C GLN A 24 95.99 5.66 -119.86
N ASP A 25 95.00 6.55 -119.87
CA ASP A 25 94.29 6.99 -118.66
C ASP A 25 93.51 5.84 -117.99
N LEU A 26 93.00 4.88 -118.78
CA LEU A 26 92.33 3.67 -118.26
C LEU A 26 93.32 2.70 -117.61
N VAL A 27 94.53 2.60 -118.15
CA VAL A 27 95.64 1.85 -117.52
C VAL A 27 96.07 2.52 -116.22
N ASP A 28 96.23 3.84 -116.22
CA ASP A 28 96.58 4.62 -115.02
C ASP A 28 95.49 4.50 -113.94
N GLN A 29 94.21 4.55 -114.31
CA GLN A 29 93.07 4.34 -113.39
C GLN A 29 93.02 2.90 -112.85
N MET A 30 93.35 1.88 -113.65
CA MET A 30 93.48 0.49 -113.18
C MET A 30 94.64 0.32 -112.20
N GLU A 31 95.77 1.01 -112.41
CA GLU A 31 96.86 1.05 -111.43
C GLU A 31 96.44 1.76 -110.13
N VAL A 32 95.66 2.84 -110.21
CA VAL A 32 95.11 3.51 -109.02
C VAL A 32 94.11 2.62 -108.27
N MET A 33 93.25 1.90 -108.99
CA MET A 33 92.28 0.97 -108.39
C MET A 33 92.98 -0.18 -107.65
N THR A 34 93.97 -0.81 -108.30
CA THR A 34 94.76 -1.88 -107.67
C THR A 34 95.57 -1.37 -106.48
N ARG A 35 96.04 -0.12 -106.51
CA ARG A 35 96.67 0.54 -105.35
C ARG A 35 95.69 0.76 -104.20
N LEU A 36 94.46 1.18 -104.50
CA LEU A 36 93.40 1.40 -103.50
C LEU A 36 92.90 0.08 -102.89
N GLU A 37 92.72 -0.98 -103.68
CA GLU A 37 92.38 -2.32 -103.17
C GLU A 37 93.46 -2.85 -102.24
N ARG A 38 94.74 -2.64 -102.60
CA ARG A 38 95.87 -3.00 -101.74
C ARG A 38 95.90 -2.16 -100.45
N SER A 39 95.51 -0.89 -100.52
CA SER A 39 95.37 -0.02 -99.34
C SER A 39 94.19 -0.43 -98.45
N LEU A 40 93.07 -0.86 -99.03
CA LEU A 40 91.88 -1.31 -98.30
C LEU A 40 92.21 -2.60 -97.53
N GLY A 41 92.82 -3.58 -98.20
CA GLY A 41 93.27 -4.81 -97.54
C GLY A 41 94.29 -4.54 -96.42
N ALA A 42 95.19 -3.56 -96.61
CA ALA A 42 96.11 -3.13 -95.55
C ALA A 42 95.37 -2.51 -94.34
N GLN A 43 94.35 -1.68 -94.58
CA GLN A 43 93.57 -1.07 -93.50
C GLN A 43 92.64 -2.06 -92.79
N GLU A 44 92.10 -3.07 -93.48
CA GLU A 44 91.33 -4.14 -92.85
C GLU A 44 92.21 -5.00 -91.92
N ILE A 45 93.45 -5.29 -92.33
CA ILE A 45 94.44 -5.96 -91.48
C ILE A 45 94.78 -5.09 -90.26
N GLU A 46 94.92 -3.78 -90.44
CA GLU A 46 95.18 -2.84 -89.34
C GLU A 46 94.00 -2.75 -88.35
N LEU A 47 92.76 -2.76 -88.85
CA LEU A 47 91.55 -2.73 -88.03
C LEU A 47 91.36 -4.03 -87.23
N GLU A 48 91.67 -5.18 -87.82
CA GLU A 48 91.67 -6.46 -87.12
C GLU A 48 92.78 -6.51 -86.05
N ALA A 49 93.96 -5.97 -86.36
CA ALA A 49 95.03 -5.82 -85.37
C ALA A 49 94.63 -4.91 -84.20
N ILE A 50 93.90 -3.82 -84.47
CA ILE A 50 93.36 -2.93 -83.41
C ILE A 50 92.33 -3.67 -82.56
N ARG A 51 91.41 -4.42 -83.16
CA ARG A 51 90.41 -5.23 -82.44
C ARG A 51 91.05 -6.30 -81.57
N GLU A 52 92.04 -7.02 -82.09
CA GLU A 52 92.80 -8.02 -81.34
C GLU A 52 93.55 -7.35 -80.16
N SER A 53 94.14 -6.16 -80.40
CA SER A 53 94.81 -5.40 -79.34
C SER A 53 93.86 -4.90 -78.24
N LEU A 54 92.63 -4.52 -78.61
CA LEU A 54 91.59 -4.07 -77.68
C LEU A 54 90.99 -5.24 -76.93
N LYS A 55 90.84 -6.40 -77.57
CA LYS A 55 90.41 -7.65 -76.93
C LYS A 55 91.37 -8.03 -75.81
N GLY A 56 92.68 -8.03 -76.08
CA GLY A 56 93.69 -8.26 -75.05
C GLY A 56 93.65 -7.23 -73.90
N LYS A 57 93.48 -5.92 -74.21
CA LYS A 57 93.35 -4.88 -73.18
C LYS A 57 92.05 -5.01 -72.36
N THR A 58 90.94 -5.40 -72.99
CA THR A 58 89.62 -5.54 -72.36
C THR A 58 89.51 -6.83 -71.56
N GLU A 59 90.21 -7.88 -71.98
CA GLU A 59 90.31 -9.17 -71.29
C GLU A 59 91.03 -9.00 -69.94
N VAL A 60 92.10 -8.19 -69.88
CA VAL A 60 92.76 -7.84 -68.60
C VAL A 60 91.79 -7.14 -67.63
N TYR A 61 91.02 -6.16 -68.10
CA TYR A 61 90.02 -5.49 -67.24
C TYR A 61 88.86 -6.41 -66.87
N SER A 62 88.44 -7.32 -67.75
CA SER A 62 87.40 -8.32 -67.47
C SER A 62 87.85 -9.30 -66.38
N ILE A 63 89.09 -9.77 -66.45
CA ILE A 63 89.70 -10.62 -65.42
C ILE A 63 89.79 -9.86 -64.09
N GLN A 64 90.20 -8.58 -64.10
CA GLN A 64 90.25 -7.77 -62.88
C GLN A 64 88.86 -7.52 -62.27
N ILE A 65 87.83 -7.32 -63.10
CA ILE A 65 86.43 -7.19 -62.65
C ILE A 65 85.95 -8.51 -62.05
N GLU A 66 86.26 -9.64 -62.69
CA GLU A 66 85.89 -10.97 -62.21
C GLU A 66 86.60 -11.33 -60.89
N GLU A 67 87.89 -11.02 -60.76
CA GLU A 67 88.62 -11.14 -59.49
C GLU A 67 88.01 -10.25 -58.41
N LYS A 68 87.71 -8.98 -58.71
CA LYS A 68 87.07 -8.08 -57.74
C LYS A 68 85.66 -8.51 -57.38
N GLN A 69 84.88 -9.05 -58.31
CA GLN A 69 83.57 -9.65 -58.04
C GLN A 69 83.70 -10.89 -57.17
N ARG A 70 84.71 -11.73 -57.41
CA ARG A 70 85.00 -12.92 -56.61
C ARG A 70 85.45 -12.55 -55.20
N GLU A 71 86.22 -11.48 -55.04
CA GLU A 71 86.54 -10.89 -53.73
C GLU A 71 85.31 -10.28 -53.05
N LEU A 72 84.41 -9.62 -53.79
CA LEU A 72 83.20 -8.98 -53.25
C LEU A 72 82.11 -9.98 -52.85
N SER A 73 81.98 -11.11 -53.56
CA SER A 73 80.95 -12.13 -53.31
C SER A 73 80.87 -12.60 -51.84
N PRO A 74 81.97 -13.00 -51.17
CA PRO A 74 81.89 -13.39 -49.76
C PRO A 74 81.57 -12.22 -48.82
N TRP A 75 81.91 -10.97 -49.21
CA TRP A 75 81.52 -9.79 -48.44
C TRP A 75 80.04 -9.45 -48.65
N SER A 76 79.49 -9.59 -49.86
CA SER A 76 78.07 -9.40 -50.13
C SER A 76 77.21 -10.47 -49.42
N GLU A 77 77.66 -11.73 -49.38
CA GLU A 77 77.03 -12.79 -48.59
C GLU A 77 77.04 -12.47 -47.09
N LYS A 78 78.17 -12.01 -46.54
CA LYS A 78 78.27 -11.60 -45.12
C LYS A 78 77.37 -10.40 -44.82
N ILE A 79 77.32 -9.40 -45.71
CA ILE A 79 76.45 -8.23 -45.58
C ILE A 79 74.98 -8.66 -45.61
N ASN A 80 74.58 -9.48 -46.58
CA ASN A 80 73.22 -10.01 -46.68
C ASN A 80 72.83 -10.83 -45.45
N ALA A 81 73.71 -11.70 -44.95
CA ALA A 81 73.46 -12.47 -43.74
C ALA A 81 73.27 -11.58 -42.51
N LYS A 82 74.07 -10.51 -42.37
CA LYS A 82 73.91 -9.53 -41.29
C LYS A 82 72.64 -8.68 -41.48
N GLN A 83 72.30 -8.31 -42.70
CA GLN A 83 71.07 -7.58 -43.02
C GLN A 83 69.84 -8.43 -42.68
N SER A 84 69.80 -9.70 -43.06
CA SER A 84 68.72 -10.61 -42.66
C SER A 84 68.62 -10.79 -41.14
N ALA A 85 69.76 -10.86 -40.43
CA ALA A 85 69.75 -10.91 -38.97
C ALA A 85 69.21 -9.61 -38.34
N ILE A 86 69.54 -8.46 -38.92
CA ILE A 86 68.97 -7.16 -38.51
C ILE A 86 67.47 -7.13 -38.77
N ASP A 87 67.02 -7.55 -39.96
CA ASP A 87 65.60 -7.54 -40.31
C ASP A 87 64.77 -8.44 -39.38
N VAL A 88 65.28 -9.63 -39.04
CA VAL A 88 64.65 -10.52 -38.05
C VAL A 88 64.58 -9.85 -36.67
N ALA A 89 65.68 -9.29 -36.18
CA ALA A 89 65.70 -8.59 -34.89
C ALA A 89 64.78 -7.35 -34.89
N GLN A 90 64.67 -6.64 -36.02
CA GLN A 90 63.78 -5.50 -36.20
C GLN A 90 62.31 -5.93 -36.16
N SER A 91 61.97 -7.06 -36.80
CA SER A 91 60.63 -7.65 -36.75
C SER A 91 60.26 -8.12 -35.34
N GLU A 92 61.19 -8.80 -34.65
CA GLU A 92 60.99 -9.21 -33.25
C GLU A 92 60.78 -8.00 -32.34
N TYR A 93 61.61 -6.96 -32.47
CA TYR A 93 61.48 -5.72 -31.72
C TYR A 93 60.12 -5.03 -31.96
N ASN A 94 59.69 -4.91 -33.22
CA ASN A 94 58.41 -4.29 -33.54
C ASN A 94 57.23 -5.10 -32.96
N PHE A 95 57.27 -6.43 -33.05
CA PHE A 95 56.25 -7.31 -32.48
C PHE A 95 56.18 -7.18 -30.95
N LEU A 96 57.32 -7.20 -30.27
CA LEU A 96 57.40 -6.98 -28.82
C LEU A 96 56.87 -5.61 -28.42
N LYS A 97 57.22 -4.56 -29.17
CA LYS A 97 56.75 -3.20 -28.93
C LYS A 97 55.22 -3.09 -29.06
N GLU A 98 54.64 -3.66 -30.12
CA GLU A 98 53.18 -3.71 -30.30
C GLU A 98 52.49 -4.47 -29.16
N LYS A 99 53.07 -5.59 -28.71
CA LYS A 99 52.55 -6.36 -27.57
C LYS A 99 52.60 -5.58 -26.26
N ILE A 100 53.69 -4.85 -25.99
CA ILE A 100 53.84 -3.96 -24.83
C ILE A 100 52.81 -2.82 -24.88
N ASP A 101 52.65 -2.18 -26.02
CA ASP A 101 51.68 -1.08 -26.19
C ASP A 101 50.23 -1.59 -26.04
N SER A 102 49.92 -2.78 -26.54
CA SER A 102 48.60 -3.42 -26.38
C SER A 102 48.33 -3.77 -24.92
N THR A 103 49.25 -4.45 -24.25
CA THR A 103 49.09 -4.85 -22.84
C THR A 103 48.99 -3.64 -21.91
N ARG A 104 49.74 -2.56 -22.20
CA ARG A 104 49.61 -1.30 -21.48
C ARG A 104 48.22 -0.69 -21.65
N LYS A 105 47.68 -0.63 -22.86
CA LYS A 105 46.32 -0.14 -23.11
C LYS A 105 45.26 -0.98 -22.40
N ASP A 106 45.40 -2.31 -22.43
CA ASP A 106 44.49 -3.22 -21.73
C ASP A 106 44.52 -3.02 -20.21
N LEU A 107 45.70 -2.71 -19.67
CA LEU A 107 45.91 -2.45 -18.24
C LEU A 107 45.31 -1.10 -17.83
N GLU A 108 45.54 -0.03 -18.61
CA GLU A 108 44.91 1.28 -18.41
C GLU A 108 43.37 1.17 -18.45
N GLN A 109 42.82 0.46 -19.45
CA GLN A 109 41.38 0.21 -19.53
C GLN A 109 40.84 -0.59 -18.34
N ALA A 110 41.55 -1.64 -17.92
CA ALA A 110 41.14 -2.43 -16.77
C ALA A 110 41.15 -1.60 -15.47
N GLU A 111 42.16 -0.75 -15.26
CA GLU A 111 42.22 0.16 -14.11
C GLU A 111 41.07 1.18 -14.10
N GLU A 112 40.73 1.78 -15.25
CA GLU A 112 39.55 2.66 -15.38
C GLU A 112 38.24 1.92 -15.09
N THR A 113 38.10 0.68 -15.57
CA THR A 113 36.90 -0.13 -15.29
C THR A 113 36.77 -0.47 -13.81
N ILE A 114 37.88 -0.72 -13.09
CA ILE A 114 37.83 -0.91 -11.64
C ILE A 114 37.40 0.36 -10.92
N ALA A 115 38.00 1.50 -11.27
CA ALA A 115 37.66 2.77 -10.63
C ALA A 115 36.16 3.09 -10.78
N SER A 116 35.60 2.91 -11.98
CA SER A 116 34.17 3.08 -12.22
C SER A 116 33.30 2.06 -11.48
N LEU A 117 33.69 0.78 -11.43
CA LEU A 117 32.98 -0.25 -10.68
C LEU A 117 33.00 0.02 -9.18
N GLN A 118 34.12 0.47 -8.62
CA GLN A 118 34.24 0.83 -7.21
C GLN A 118 33.34 2.01 -6.84
N GLU A 119 33.26 3.03 -7.69
CA GLU A 119 32.35 4.16 -7.46
C GLU A 119 30.88 3.71 -7.51
N THR A 120 30.50 2.90 -8.51
CA THR A 120 29.13 2.34 -8.58
C THR A 120 28.81 1.41 -7.41
N HIS A 121 29.79 0.69 -6.87
CA HIS A 121 29.59 -0.12 -5.67
C HIS A 121 29.33 0.78 -4.46
N ARG A 122 30.11 1.85 -4.29
CA ARG A 122 29.97 2.80 -3.19
C ARG A 122 28.61 3.51 -3.20
N THR A 123 28.11 3.92 -4.37
CA THR A 123 26.78 4.51 -4.47
C THR A 123 25.69 3.51 -4.12
N LYS A 124 25.78 2.26 -4.60
CA LYS A 124 24.84 1.18 -4.23
C LYS A 124 24.85 0.87 -2.74
N GLU A 125 26.01 0.89 -2.08
CA GLU A 125 26.08 0.71 -0.61
C GLU A 125 25.34 1.81 0.15
N GLN A 126 25.43 3.07 -0.31
CA GLN A 126 24.68 4.18 0.27
C GLN A 126 23.16 4.02 0.06
N GLU A 127 22.76 3.58 -1.14
CA GLU A 127 21.36 3.27 -1.45
C GLU A 127 20.83 2.12 -0.57
N ILE A 128 21.60 1.04 -0.38
CA ILE A 128 21.28 -0.07 0.52
C ILE A 128 21.09 0.43 1.96
N LEU A 129 21.99 1.27 2.46
CA LEU A 129 21.90 1.82 3.81
C LEU A 129 20.64 2.69 4.00
N SER A 130 20.37 3.58 3.04
CA SER A 130 19.17 4.43 3.06
C SER A 130 17.88 3.59 2.98
N SER A 131 17.85 2.55 2.15
CA SER A 131 16.71 1.65 2.02
C SER A 131 16.47 0.84 3.30
N LYS A 132 17.54 0.33 3.94
CA LYS A 132 17.48 -0.31 5.27
C LYS A 132 16.91 0.63 6.33
N ASN A 133 17.32 1.89 6.34
CA ASN A 133 16.80 2.89 7.26
C ASN A 133 15.31 3.17 7.01
N ARG A 134 14.89 3.27 5.73
CA ARG A 134 13.49 3.44 5.35
C ARG A 134 12.63 2.26 5.79
N ILE A 135 13.07 1.03 5.55
CA ILE A 135 12.39 -0.20 6.02
C ILE A 135 12.24 -0.20 7.54
N ASN A 136 13.30 0.13 8.28
CA ASN A 136 13.25 0.17 9.74
C ASN A 136 12.31 1.27 10.27
N ALA A 137 12.26 2.43 9.62
CA ALA A 137 11.31 3.49 9.94
C ALA A 137 9.87 3.02 9.70
N THR A 138 9.57 2.45 8.53
CA THR A 138 8.25 1.90 8.20
C THR A 138 7.83 0.78 9.18
N LYS A 139 8.74 -0.11 9.57
CA LYS A 139 8.48 -1.15 10.59
C LYS A 139 8.10 -0.53 11.95
N ARG A 140 8.79 0.54 12.36
CA ARG A 140 8.46 1.28 13.60
C ARG A 140 7.11 1.96 13.50
N GLU A 141 6.79 2.61 12.38
CA GLU A 141 5.49 3.23 12.12
C GLU A 141 4.35 2.21 12.20
N ILE A 142 4.51 1.04 11.55
CA ILE A 142 3.54 -0.07 11.61
C ILE A 142 3.31 -0.48 13.08
N GLN A 143 4.37 -0.66 13.87
CA GLN A 143 4.24 -1.01 15.29
C GLN A 143 3.53 0.08 16.11
N GLN A 144 3.81 1.35 15.83
CA GLN A 144 3.14 2.47 16.49
C GLN A 144 1.65 2.54 16.15
N ILE A 145 1.29 2.32 14.88
CA ILE A 145 -0.11 2.31 14.47
C ILE A 145 -0.83 1.07 15.04
N ASP A 146 -0.20 -0.10 15.04
CA ASP A 146 -0.79 -1.33 15.60
C ASP A 146 -1.04 -1.22 17.12
N THR A 147 -0.12 -0.58 17.86
CA THR A 147 -0.32 -0.31 19.29
C THR A 147 -1.42 0.72 19.54
N LYS A 148 -1.50 1.78 18.71
CA LYS A 148 -2.62 2.73 18.74
C LYS A 148 -3.95 2.03 18.46
N LEU A 149 -4.05 1.23 17.41
CA LEU A 149 -5.28 0.50 17.06
C LEU A 149 -5.73 -0.46 18.16
N LYS A 150 -4.81 -1.16 18.83
CA LYS A 150 -5.14 -2.00 20.00
C LYS A 150 -5.75 -1.19 21.15
N ASN A 151 -5.21 0.00 21.43
CA ASN A 151 -5.76 0.89 22.46
C ASN A 151 -7.12 1.46 22.04
N TYR A 152 -7.25 1.86 20.77
CA TYR A 152 -8.51 2.31 20.20
C TYR A 152 -9.58 1.21 20.28
N HIS A 153 -9.25 -0.05 19.99
CA HIS A 153 -10.22 -1.14 20.05
C HIS A 153 -10.79 -1.35 21.48
N ARG A 154 -9.97 -1.16 22.52
CA ARG A 154 -10.47 -1.15 23.92
C ARG A 154 -11.40 0.03 24.18
N HIS A 155 -11.06 1.21 23.67
CA HIS A 155 -11.89 2.39 23.82
C HIS A 155 -13.22 2.26 23.05
N GLN A 156 -13.19 1.60 21.89
CA GLN A 156 -14.36 1.29 21.07
C GLN A 156 -15.39 0.47 21.83
N GLU A 157 -14.96 -0.61 22.49
CA GLU A 157 -15.86 -1.46 23.28
C GLU A 157 -16.52 -0.67 24.43
N ASN A 158 -15.75 0.17 25.12
CA ASN A 158 -16.28 1.04 26.19
C ASN A 158 -17.31 2.05 25.64
N LEU A 159 -16.99 2.75 24.55
CA LEU A 159 -17.89 3.75 23.97
C LEU A 159 -19.18 3.11 23.42
N ARG A 160 -19.04 1.90 22.84
CA ARG A 160 -20.16 1.10 22.35
C ARG A 160 -21.09 0.67 23.49
N SER A 161 -20.53 0.22 24.61
CA SER A 161 -21.31 -0.13 25.81
C SER A 161 -22.05 1.10 26.35
N ASN A 162 -21.35 2.22 26.52
CA ASN A 162 -21.94 3.46 27.01
C ASN A 162 -23.08 3.97 26.12
N LEU A 163 -22.91 3.88 24.79
CA LEU A 163 -23.96 4.26 23.84
C LEU A 163 -25.17 3.33 23.91
N ALA A 164 -24.96 2.02 24.11
CA ALA A 164 -26.04 1.06 24.30
C ALA A 164 -26.83 1.35 25.57
N ASP A 165 -26.14 1.62 26.68
CA ASP A 165 -26.76 1.97 27.96
C ASP A 165 -27.55 3.28 27.86
N ALA A 166 -26.98 4.31 27.24
CA ALA A 166 -27.65 5.60 27.05
C ALA A 166 -28.92 5.46 26.17
N ARG A 167 -28.86 4.64 25.10
CA ARG A 167 -30.03 4.32 24.27
C ARG A 167 -31.12 3.62 25.08
N GLN A 168 -30.75 2.60 25.86
CA GLN A 168 -31.68 1.87 26.70
C GLN A 168 -32.37 2.80 27.72
N ARG A 169 -31.60 3.60 28.47
CA ARG A 169 -32.14 4.55 29.46
C ARG A 169 -33.12 5.54 28.84
N LYS A 170 -32.80 6.08 27.67
CA LYS A 170 -33.66 7.01 26.96
C LYS A 170 -34.94 6.33 26.46
N ASP A 171 -34.87 5.12 25.94
CA ASP A 171 -36.06 4.40 25.46
C ASP A 171 -36.97 3.95 26.63
N GLU A 172 -36.38 3.57 27.76
CA GLU A 172 -37.13 3.31 29.01
C GLU A 172 -37.84 4.56 29.51
N ALA A 173 -37.13 5.69 29.62
CA ALA A 173 -37.70 6.96 30.06
C ALA A 173 -38.82 7.45 29.12
N LYS A 174 -38.62 7.33 27.80
CA LYS A 174 -39.63 7.67 26.79
C LYS A 174 -40.87 6.77 26.88
N GLY A 175 -40.69 5.47 27.07
CA GLY A 175 -41.78 4.52 27.25
C GLY A 175 -42.59 4.79 28.52
N LEU A 176 -41.92 5.18 29.61
CA LEU A 176 -42.58 5.64 30.84
C LEU A 176 -43.38 6.93 30.57
N LEU A 177 -42.75 7.95 29.97
CA LEU A 177 -43.39 9.23 29.69
C LEU A 177 -44.64 9.07 28.81
N GLN A 178 -44.58 8.28 27.74
CA GLN A 178 -45.75 8.03 26.87
C GLN A 178 -46.88 7.31 27.62
N SER A 179 -46.53 6.36 28.49
CA SER A 179 -47.50 5.66 29.34
C SER A 179 -48.13 6.61 30.36
N PHE A 180 -47.38 7.59 30.90
CA PHE A 180 -47.92 8.64 31.77
C PHE A 180 -48.79 9.62 30.99
N GLN A 181 -48.30 10.19 29.88
CA GLN A 181 -49.03 11.16 29.06
C GLN A 181 -50.37 10.63 28.55
N SER A 182 -50.42 9.40 28.04
CA SER A 182 -51.69 8.80 27.58
C SER A 182 -52.72 8.64 28.70
N ARG A 183 -52.28 8.25 29.90
CA ARG A 183 -53.13 8.13 31.09
C ARG A 183 -53.55 9.49 31.65
N ASP A 184 -52.64 10.46 31.65
CA ASP A 184 -52.90 11.82 32.12
C ASP A 184 -53.82 12.59 31.16
N ILE A 185 -53.79 12.35 29.85
CA ILE A 185 -54.72 12.98 28.90
C ILE A 185 -56.18 12.64 29.24
N ILE A 186 -56.47 11.36 29.53
CA ILE A 186 -57.82 10.91 29.92
C ILE A 186 -58.23 11.60 31.22
N LEU A 187 -57.39 11.51 32.26
CA LEU A 187 -57.69 12.10 33.56
C LEU A 187 -57.84 13.63 33.49
N ASN A 188 -56.93 14.32 32.80
CA ASN A 188 -56.96 15.78 32.62
C ASN A 188 -58.21 16.23 31.86
N SER A 189 -58.64 15.48 30.84
CA SER A 189 -59.88 15.80 30.10
C SER A 189 -61.13 15.67 30.98
N LEU A 190 -61.20 14.63 31.81
CA LEU A 190 -62.30 14.41 32.74
C LEU A 190 -62.29 15.43 33.89
N MET A 191 -61.11 15.76 34.42
CA MET A 191 -60.92 16.80 35.43
C MET A 191 -61.29 18.19 34.88
N LYS A 192 -61.00 18.50 33.60
CA LYS A 192 -61.52 19.70 32.93
C LYS A 192 -63.05 19.72 32.90
N LEU A 193 -63.68 18.58 32.63
CA LEU A 193 -65.13 18.46 32.62
C LEU A 193 -65.74 18.69 34.01
N LYS A 194 -65.12 18.13 35.06
CA LYS A 194 -65.46 18.42 36.46
C LYS A 194 -65.30 19.90 36.80
N ASN A 195 -64.15 20.49 36.48
CA ASN A 195 -63.85 21.90 36.78
C ASN A 195 -64.77 22.87 36.02
N SER A 196 -65.30 22.46 34.86
CA SER A 196 -66.33 23.21 34.13
C SER A 196 -67.74 23.14 34.75
N GLY A 197 -67.90 22.39 35.85
CA GLY A 197 -69.17 22.23 36.57
C GLY A 197 -70.19 21.30 35.88
N ARG A 198 -69.80 20.63 34.78
CA ARG A 198 -70.69 19.75 34.01
C ARG A 198 -70.92 18.38 34.66
N ILE A 199 -69.98 17.93 35.50
CA ILE A 199 -70.12 16.74 36.35
C ILE A 199 -69.65 17.07 37.76
N ASN A 200 -70.37 16.54 38.74
CA ASN A 200 -69.98 16.54 40.14
C ASN A 200 -69.82 15.09 40.60
N GLY A 201 -68.93 14.85 41.56
CA GLY A 201 -68.66 13.50 42.08
C GLY A 201 -67.69 12.66 41.24
N LEU A 202 -66.94 13.27 40.33
CA LEU A 202 -65.72 12.68 39.78
C LEU A 202 -64.55 12.92 40.74
N HIS A 203 -63.84 11.88 41.13
CA HIS A 203 -62.60 11.97 41.91
C HIS A 203 -61.39 11.67 41.02
N ASP A 204 -60.24 11.47 41.64
CA ASP A 204 -59.00 11.12 40.97
C ASP A 204 -58.91 9.59 40.72
N ARG A 205 -57.83 9.13 40.10
CA ARG A 205 -57.45 7.72 40.08
C ARG A 205 -57.27 7.20 41.50
N LEU A 206 -57.60 5.95 41.75
CA LEU A 206 -57.49 5.33 43.07
C LEU A 206 -56.07 5.47 43.66
N GLY A 207 -55.03 5.29 42.86
CA GLY A 207 -53.62 5.43 43.29
C GLY A 207 -53.19 6.85 43.71
N SER A 208 -53.94 7.89 43.35
CA SER A 208 -53.72 9.28 43.80
C SER A 208 -54.48 9.62 45.09
N LEU A 209 -55.48 8.80 45.45
CA LEU A 209 -56.36 9.04 46.60
C LEU A 209 -55.83 8.39 47.90
N GLY A 210 -54.60 7.89 47.89
CA GLY A 210 -53.96 7.28 49.04
C GLY A 210 -52.44 7.25 48.89
N VAL A 211 -51.76 7.07 50.01
CA VAL A 211 -50.29 7.02 50.09
C VAL A 211 -49.87 5.72 50.76
N ILE A 212 -48.74 5.18 50.31
CA ILE A 212 -48.10 4.01 50.89
C ILE A 212 -46.59 4.26 50.97
N ASP A 213 -45.91 3.56 51.89
CA ASP A 213 -44.45 3.59 51.99
C ASP A 213 -43.80 3.08 50.69
N ASP A 214 -42.75 3.77 50.23
CA ASP A 214 -42.00 3.49 49.00
C ASP A 214 -41.44 2.07 48.96
N LYS A 215 -41.13 1.50 50.13
CA LYS A 215 -40.72 0.09 50.27
C LYS A 215 -41.70 -0.89 49.61
N TYR A 216 -42.98 -0.54 49.57
CA TYR A 216 -44.05 -1.41 49.04
C TYR A 216 -44.56 -0.99 47.66
N ASP A 217 -43.97 0.02 47.00
CA ASP A 217 -44.48 0.53 45.73
C ASP A 217 -44.51 -0.55 44.63
N VAL A 218 -43.43 -1.33 44.50
CA VAL A 218 -43.36 -2.43 43.52
C VAL A 218 -44.41 -3.50 43.84
N ALA A 219 -44.58 -3.84 45.12
CA ALA A 219 -45.53 -4.84 45.56
C ALA A 219 -46.97 -4.41 45.27
N ILE A 220 -47.36 -3.19 45.63
CA ILE A 220 -48.72 -2.71 45.41
C ILE A 220 -49.01 -2.44 43.94
N SER A 221 -48.03 -1.90 43.19
CA SER A 221 -48.16 -1.63 41.76
C SER A 221 -48.33 -2.91 40.95
N THR A 222 -47.65 -3.98 41.35
CA THR A 222 -47.79 -5.29 40.68
C THR A 222 -49.06 -6.02 41.12
N ALA A 223 -49.41 -5.96 42.41
CA ALA A 223 -50.61 -6.62 42.92
C ALA A 223 -51.89 -5.97 42.38
N CYS A 224 -51.88 -4.67 42.10
CA CYS A 224 -53.11 -3.91 41.93
C CYS A 224 -53.08 -2.99 40.70
N PRO A 225 -53.20 -3.51 39.46
CA PRO A 225 -53.28 -2.69 38.25
C PRO A 225 -54.48 -1.73 38.25
N ALA A 226 -55.54 -2.08 38.97
CA ALA A 226 -56.76 -1.29 39.13
C ALA A 226 -56.59 -0.04 40.03
N LEU A 227 -55.39 0.23 40.57
CA LEU A 227 -55.06 1.56 41.11
C LEU A 227 -55.16 2.69 40.05
N ASN A 228 -55.07 2.33 38.77
CA ASN A 228 -55.26 3.29 37.68
C ASN A 228 -56.74 3.58 37.38
N ASP A 229 -57.68 2.88 38.02
CA ASP A 229 -59.12 3.10 37.80
C ASP A 229 -59.57 4.41 38.46
N ILE A 230 -60.51 5.11 37.82
CA ILE A 230 -60.98 6.43 38.26
C ILE A 230 -62.15 6.26 39.23
N VAL A 231 -62.11 6.94 40.37
CA VAL A 231 -63.16 6.83 41.38
C VAL A 231 -64.27 7.85 41.10
N VAL A 232 -65.54 7.42 41.15
CA VAL A 232 -66.73 8.28 41.00
C VAL A 232 -67.75 7.97 42.08
N ASP A 233 -68.55 8.97 42.45
CA ASP A 233 -69.56 8.82 43.50
C ASP A 233 -70.75 7.94 43.06
N THR A 234 -71.30 8.18 41.86
CA THR A 234 -72.52 7.54 41.39
C THR A 234 -72.38 6.88 40.01
N VAL A 235 -73.28 5.93 39.73
CA VAL A 235 -73.38 5.24 38.42
C VAL A 235 -73.59 6.26 37.27
N GLU A 236 -74.43 7.27 37.47
CA GLU A 236 -74.79 8.27 36.45
C GLU A 236 -73.58 9.11 36.01
N VAL A 237 -72.74 9.50 36.97
CA VAL A 237 -71.50 10.24 36.71
C VAL A 237 -70.52 9.36 35.91
N GLY A 238 -70.41 8.09 36.27
CA GLY A 238 -69.59 7.12 35.53
C GLY A 238 -70.02 6.95 34.08
N GLN A 239 -71.32 6.81 33.82
CA GLN A 239 -71.88 6.73 32.46
C GLN A 239 -71.61 8.00 31.64
N THR A 240 -71.82 9.16 32.26
CA THR A 240 -71.55 10.47 31.63
C THR A 240 -70.08 10.61 31.24
N CYS A 241 -69.15 10.15 32.10
CA CYS A 241 -67.73 10.14 31.79
C CYS A 241 -67.40 9.21 30.62
N ILE A 242 -67.99 8.01 30.56
CA ILE A 242 -67.79 7.06 29.46
C ILE A 242 -68.29 7.64 28.13
N ASP A 243 -69.47 8.26 28.13
CA ASP A 243 -70.03 8.89 26.93
C ASP A 243 -69.18 10.06 26.46
N TYR A 244 -68.63 10.85 27.40
CA TYR A 244 -67.68 11.91 27.08
C TYR A 244 -66.40 11.38 26.44
N LEU A 245 -65.81 10.32 26.99
CA LEU A 245 -64.61 9.70 26.42
C LEU A 245 -64.89 9.13 25.01
N ARG A 246 -66.07 8.54 24.80
CA ARG A 246 -66.49 8.02 23.49
C ARG A 246 -66.69 9.13 22.47
N LYS A 247 -67.42 10.19 22.83
CA LYS A 247 -67.72 11.33 21.94
C LYS A 247 -66.47 12.06 21.46
N ASN A 248 -65.44 12.14 22.32
CA ASN A 248 -64.19 12.84 22.01
C ASN A 248 -63.04 11.88 21.65
N THR A 249 -63.32 10.58 21.46
CA THR A 249 -62.35 9.53 21.12
C THR A 249 -61.08 9.55 21.99
N LEU A 250 -61.24 9.81 23.29
CA LEU A 250 -60.14 10.02 24.24
C LEU A 250 -59.54 8.71 24.80
N GLY A 251 -60.16 7.56 24.48
CA GLY A 251 -59.70 6.24 24.90
C GLY A 251 -60.69 5.52 25.81
N ARG A 252 -60.20 4.49 26.51
CA ARG A 252 -61.00 3.65 27.42
C ARG A 252 -60.48 3.78 28.85
N ALA A 253 -61.39 4.03 29.78
CA ALA A 253 -61.11 4.07 31.22
C ALA A 253 -62.03 3.11 31.96
N LYS A 254 -61.60 2.67 33.15
CA LYS A 254 -62.42 1.92 34.09
C LYS A 254 -62.73 2.82 35.29
N PHE A 255 -63.96 2.72 35.78
CA PHE A 255 -64.48 3.55 36.87
C PHE A 255 -64.86 2.68 38.07
N ILE A 256 -64.52 3.14 39.26
CA ILE A 256 -64.95 2.55 40.55
C ILE A 256 -66.12 3.39 41.07
N LEU A 257 -67.29 2.77 41.20
CA LEU A 257 -68.53 3.42 41.62
C LEU A 257 -68.68 3.29 43.14
N LEU A 258 -68.49 4.37 43.90
CA LEU A 258 -68.52 4.34 45.37
C LEU A 258 -69.89 3.92 45.92
N ASP A 259 -70.99 4.37 45.31
CA ASP A 259 -72.37 4.04 45.69
C ASP A 259 -72.73 2.56 45.53
N LYS A 260 -72.05 1.84 44.63
CA LYS A 260 -72.28 0.41 44.35
C LYS A 260 -71.21 -0.51 44.92
N LEU A 261 -70.27 0.01 45.71
CA LEU A 261 -69.31 -0.85 46.39
C LEU A 261 -70.00 -1.68 47.49
N PRO A 262 -69.75 -2.99 47.57
CA PRO A 262 -70.27 -3.81 48.64
C PRO A 262 -69.67 -3.38 49.98
N VAL A 263 -70.49 -3.37 51.04
CA VAL A 263 -69.99 -3.17 52.40
C VAL A 263 -69.19 -4.40 52.80
N MET A 264 -67.87 -4.25 52.92
CA MET A 264 -66.97 -5.33 53.31
C MET A 264 -66.36 -5.06 54.68
N ASN A 265 -66.03 -6.14 55.40
CA ASN A 265 -65.29 -6.02 56.66
C ASN A 265 -63.82 -5.65 56.39
N MET A 266 -63.46 -4.42 56.74
CA MET A 266 -62.12 -3.85 56.55
C MET A 266 -61.22 -4.03 57.80
N HIS A 267 -61.72 -4.63 58.87
CA HIS A 267 -60.93 -4.81 60.10
C HIS A 267 -59.66 -5.65 59.84
N PRO A 268 -58.61 -5.44 60.64
CA PRO A 268 -57.41 -6.26 60.60
C PRO A 268 -57.74 -7.73 60.80
N ILE A 269 -57.03 -8.59 60.07
CA ILE A 269 -57.20 -10.05 60.10
C ILE A 269 -55.90 -10.71 60.58
N PRO A 270 -55.98 -11.88 61.24
CA PRO A 270 -54.77 -12.64 61.57
C PRO A 270 -54.13 -13.18 60.29
N THR A 271 -52.89 -12.77 60.03
CA THR A 271 -52.13 -13.17 58.84
C THR A 271 -51.14 -14.29 59.15
N PRO A 272 -50.92 -15.25 58.21
CA PRO A 272 -49.87 -16.27 58.38
C PRO A 272 -48.48 -15.64 58.46
N ASP A 273 -47.59 -16.21 59.28
CA ASP A 273 -46.21 -15.71 59.47
C ASP A 273 -46.10 -14.21 59.84
N ASN A 274 -47.18 -13.61 60.37
CA ASN A 274 -47.27 -12.20 60.73
C ASN A 274 -46.91 -11.22 59.60
N VAL A 275 -47.17 -11.61 58.35
CA VAL A 275 -46.89 -10.72 57.20
C VAL A 275 -47.92 -9.60 57.10
N PRO A 276 -47.53 -8.40 56.65
CA PRO A 276 -48.46 -7.29 56.53
C PRO A 276 -49.43 -7.49 55.35
N ARG A 277 -50.65 -7.00 55.50
CA ARG A 277 -51.66 -6.91 54.44
C ARG A 277 -51.54 -5.54 53.75
N LEU A 278 -51.52 -5.51 52.42
CA LEU A 278 -51.34 -4.27 51.63
C LEU A 278 -52.34 -3.18 52.01
N PHE A 279 -53.61 -3.55 52.23
CA PHE A 279 -54.65 -2.60 52.61
C PHE A 279 -54.32 -1.84 53.90
N ASP A 280 -53.74 -2.51 54.90
CA ASP A 280 -53.43 -1.89 56.19
C ASP A 280 -52.22 -0.94 56.13
N LEU A 281 -51.41 -1.05 55.07
CA LEU A 281 -50.26 -0.19 54.80
C LEU A 281 -50.67 1.09 54.06
N VAL A 282 -51.84 1.10 53.42
CA VAL A 282 -52.34 2.23 52.66
C VAL A 282 -53.01 3.23 53.59
N ARG A 283 -52.61 4.50 53.47
CA ARG A 283 -53.27 5.64 54.13
C ARG A 283 -54.14 6.37 53.10
N PRO A 284 -55.48 6.19 53.11
CA PRO A 284 -56.36 6.92 52.22
C PRO A 284 -56.34 8.42 52.57
N LYS A 285 -56.54 9.26 51.56
CA LYS A 285 -56.64 10.72 51.74
C LYS A 285 -57.91 11.11 52.50
N GLU A 286 -59.00 10.37 52.28
CA GLU A 286 -60.27 10.50 52.97
C GLU A 286 -60.84 9.11 53.25
N ASP A 287 -61.44 8.90 54.42
CA ASP A 287 -61.96 7.59 54.85
C ASP A 287 -63.04 7.03 53.92
N ARG A 288 -63.76 7.91 53.19
CA ARG A 288 -64.76 7.51 52.18
C ARG A 288 -64.17 6.65 51.05
N PHE A 289 -62.85 6.73 50.80
CA PHE A 289 -62.16 5.96 49.77
C PHE A 289 -61.62 4.62 50.27
N ALA A 290 -61.63 4.37 51.59
CA ALA A 290 -61.18 3.10 52.15
C ALA A 290 -61.91 1.87 51.56
N PRO A 291 -63.25 1.90 51.34
CA PRO A 291 -63.94 0.80 50.66
C PRO A 291 -63.44 0.56 49.23
N ALA A 292 -63.08 1.62 48.51
CA ALA A 292 -62.53 1.49 47.16
C ALA A 292 -61.16 0.79 47.20
N PHE A 293 -60.26 1.20 48.10
CA PHE A 293 -58.97 0.53 48.30
C PHE A 293 -59.14 -0.94 48.69
N TYR A 294 -60.07 -1.24 49.60
CA TYR A 294 -60.33 -2.62 50.03
C TYR A 294 -60.91 -3.47 48.91
N SER A 295 -61.78 -2.93 48.05
CA SER A 295 -62.37 -3.69 46.95
C SER A 295 -61.33 -4.24 45.96
N VAL A 296 -60.24 -3.48 45.76
CA VAL A 296 -59.17 -3.84 44.83
C VAL A 296 -58.01 -4.59 45.50
N LEU A 297 -57.57 -4.14 46.68
CA LEU A 297 -56.47 -4.76 47.42
C LEU A 297 -56.91 -6.03 48.14
N GLN A 298 -58.13 -6.06 48.68
CA GLN A 298 -58.70 -7.16 49.46
C GLN A 298 -57.70 -7.66 50.53
N ASN A 299 -57.72 -8.97 50.79
CA ASN A 299 -56.75 -9.64 51.65
C ASN A 299 -55.49 -10.07 50.88
N THR A 300 -54.82 -9.09 50.25
CA THR A 300 -53.51 -9.31 49.61
C THR A 300 -52.39 -9.08 50.62
N LEU A 301 -51.54 -10.09 50.78
CA LEU A 301 -50.42 -10.11 51.72
C LEU A 301 -49.10 -9.77 51.02
N VAL A 302 -48.16 -9.18 51.74
CA VAL A 302 -46.81 -8.89 51.23
C VAL A 302 -45.80 -9.84 51.85
N ALA A 303 -45.11 -10.61 51.01
CA ALA A 303 -43.97 -11.43 51.39
C ALA A 303 -42.64 -10.77 51.03
N GLU A 304 -41.56 -11.13 51.71
CA GLU A 304 -40.22 -10.63 51.38
C GLU A 304 -39.65 -11.33 50.13
N ASN A 305 -39.90 -12.63 49.99
CA ASN A 305 -39.35 -13.45 48.93
C ASN A 305 -40.35 -14.50 48.41
N LEU A 306 -40.01 -15.13 47.28
CA LEU A 306 -40.87 -16.12 46.62
C LEU A 306 -41.13 -17.37 47.48
N GLN A 307 -40.16 -17.78 48.29
CA GLN A 307 -40.28 -18.96 49.15
C GLN A 307 -41.35 -18.73 50.23
N GLN A 308 -41.31 -17.56 50.89
CA GLN A 308 -42.32 -17.13 51.83
C GLN A 308 -43.67 -16.95 51.13
N ALA A 309 -43.70 -16.35 49.94
CA ALA A 309 -44.93 -16.18 49.17
C ALA A 309 -45.60 -17.53 48.86
N ASN A 310 -44.84 -18.53 48.42
CA ASN A 310 -45.35 -19.88 48.15
C ASN A 310 -45.89 -20.56 49.41
N LYS A 311 -45.15 -20.49 50.52
CA LYS A 311 -45.57 -21.07 51.81
C LYS A 311 -46.92 -20.49 52.27
N ILE A 312 -47.11 -19.18 52.12
CA ILE A 312 -48.33 -18.49 52.53
C ILE A 312 -49.48 -18.75 51.54
N ALA A 313 -49.21 -18.68 50.23
CA ALA A 313 -50.24 -18.85 49.20
C ALA A 313 -50.83 -20.28 49.17
N PHE A 314 -50.00 -21.30 49.40
CA PHE A 314 -50.41 -22.72 49.40
C PHE A 314 -50.58 -23.31 50.81
N GLY A 315 -50.70 -22.47 51.85
CA GLY A 315 -50.96 -22.90 53.21
C GLY A 315 -52.39 -23.47 53.42
N LYS A 316 -52.79 -23.66 54.69
CA LYS A 316 -54.12 -24.17 55.07
C LYS A 316 -55.28 -23.39 54.45
N THR A 317 -55.10 -22.07 54.32
CA THR A 317 -56.01 -21.16 53.65
C THR A 317 -55.28 -20.53 52.48
N ARG A 318 -55.91 -20.44 51.30
CA ARG A 318 -55.30 -19.78 50.14
C ARG A 318 -55.33 -18.26 50.29
N TRP A 319 -54.16 -17.64 50.18
CA TRP A 319 -53.99 -16.19 50.21
C TRP A 319 -53.49 -15.68 48.87
N ARG A 320 -53.85 -14.42 48.57
CA ARG A 320 -53.23 -13.68 47.48
C ARG A 320 -51.98 -13.03 48.04
N VAL A 321 -50.82 -13.29 47.46
CA VAL A 321 -49.54 -12.85 48.04
C VAL A 321 -48.68 -12.22 46.95
N VAL A 322 -48.10 -11.06 47.26
CA VAL A 322 -47.12 -10.39 46.41
C VAL A 322 -45.79 -10.26 47.14
N THR A 323 -44.67 -10.47 46.46
CA THR A 323 -43.35 -10.24 47.03
C THR A 323 -42.96 -8.76 46.92
N LEU A 324 -42.04 -8.28 47.76
CA LEU A 324 -41.43 -6.96 47.60
C LEU A 324 -40.83 -6.73 46.19
N ASN A 325 -40.38 -7.80 45.53
CA ASN A 325 -39.80 -7.75 44.17
C ASN A 325 -40.85 -7.85 43.03
N GLY A 326 -42.16 -7.83 43.33
CA GLY A 326 -43.21 -7.81 42.30
C GLY A 326 -43.60 -9.16 41.70
N GLN A 327 -43.29 -10.28 42.34
CA GLN A 327 -43.87 -11.58 42.01
C GLN A 327 -45.21 -11.74 42.73
N LEU A 328 -46.26 -12.14 42.01
CA LEU A 328 -47.63 -12.24 42.53
C LEU A 328 -48.16 -13.67 42.36
N ILE A 329 -48.75 -14.20 43.42
CA ILE A 329 -49.50 -15.45 43.43
C ILE A 329 -50.94 -15.13 43.81
N ASP A 330 -51.87 -15.45 42.94
CA ASP A 330 -53.29 -15.15 43.14
C ASP A 330 -54.08 -16.36 43.65
N LYS A 331 -55.19 -16.11 44.35
CA LYS A 331 -56.09 -17.14 44.87
C LYS A 331 -56.71 -17.98 43.74
N SER A 332 -56.84 -17.38 42.56
CA SER A 332 -57.29 -18.04 41.33
C SER A 332 -56.35 -19.17 40.86
N GLY A 333 -55.13 -19.26 41.42
CA GLY A 333 -54.10 -20.19 40.98
C GLY A 333 -53.19 -19.63 39.88
N THR A 334 -53.36 -18.35 39.52
CA THR A 334 -52.43 -17.67 38.61
C THR A 334 -51.17 -17.22 39.36
N MET A 335 -50.04 -17.31 38.69
CA MET A 335 -48.74 -16.85 39.19
C MET A 335 -48.10 -15.97 38.12
N SER A 336 -47.68 -14.77 38.50
CA SER A 336 -47.00 -13.83 37.62
C SER A 336 -45.67 -13.39 38.23
N GLY A 337 -44.59 -13.63 37.51
CA GLY A 337 -43.24 -13.20 37.87
C GLY A 337 -42.27 -13.53 36.75
N GLY A 338 -41.41 -12.57 36.39
CA GLY A 338 -40.41 -12.72 35.31
C GLY A 338 -40.16 -11.41 34.55
N GLY A 339 -38.96 -11.30 33.96
CA GLY A 339 -38.48 -10.11 33.25
C GLY A 339 -37.73 -9.11 34.14
N GLY A 340 -36.81 -8.33 33.54
CA GLY A 340 -36.04 -7.30 34.27
C GLY A 340 -36.83 -6.03 34.59
N LYS A 341 -38.08 -5.92 34.10
CA LYS A 341 -38.90 -4.72 34.22
C LYS A 341 -39.92 -4.89 35.35
N VAL A 342 -39.68 -4.22 36.48
CA VAL A 342 -40.63 -4.12 37.58
C VAL A 342 -41.69 -3.05 37.29
N ILE A 343 -42.93 -3.30 37.70
CA ILE A 343 -44.01 -2.31 37.62
C ILE A 343 -43.95 -1.46 38.90
N LYS A 344 -43.74 -0.16 38.75
CA LYS A 344 -43.64 0.82 39.84
C LYS A 344 -44.43 2.10 39.52
N GLY A 345 -44.80 2.86 40.54
CA GLY A 345 -45.48 4.15 40.41
C GLY A 345 -46.97 4.07 40.05
N ALA A 346 -47.65 2.96 40.35
CA ALA A 346 -49.12 2.91 40.29
C ALA A 346 -49.76 3.62 41.49
N MET A 347 -49.01 3.78 42.58
CA MET A 347 -49.40 4.53 43.77
C MET A 347 -48.38 5.61 44.08
N ASN A 348 -48.83 6.69 44.71
CA ASN A 348 -47.95 7.80 45.07
C ASN A 348 -47.21 7.48 46.39
N SER A 349 -45.87 7.47 46.38
CA SER A 349 -45.06 7.47 47.62
C SER A 349 -44.98 8.87 48.24
N LYS A 350 -45.11 9.90 47.40
CA LYS A 350 -45.37 11.31 47.73
C LYS A 350 -46.35 11.88 46.70
N PHE A 351 -47.05 12.97 47.00
CA PHE A 351 -48.07 13.56 46.10
C PHE A 351 -47.54 14.19 44.78
N SER A 352 -46.27 13.99 44.40
CA SER A 352 -45.66 14.50 43.15
C SER A 352 -44.82 13.42 42.46
N SER A 353 -44.94 13.25 41.14
CA SER A 353 -44.26 12.23 40.33
C SER A 353 -43.03 12.74 39.57
N ASP A 354 -41.94 11.96 39.56
CA ASP A 354 -40.56 12.39 39.23
C ASP A 354 -40.08 12.23 37.76
N VAL A 355 -40.95 11.92 36.77
CA VAL A 355 -40.53 11.83 35.36
C VAL A 355 -41.14 12.97 34.54
N THR A 356 -40.32 13.96 34.18
CA THR A 356 -40.74 15.13 33.41
C THR A 356 -40.23 15.07 31.96
N PRO A 357 -40.87 15.77 31.01
CA PRO A 357 -40.38 15.91 29.65
C PRO A 357 -38.91 16.38 29.58
N GLU A 358 -38.50 17.25 30.50
CA GLU A 358 -37.13 17.77 30.60
C GLU A 358 -36.10 16.65 30.90
N THR A 359 -36.47 15.64 31.69
CA THR A 359 -35.58 14.50 31.96
C THR A 359 -35.34 13.65 30.72
N VAL A 360 -36.36 13.47 29.88
CA VAL A 360 -36.25 12.74 28.61
C VAL A 360 -35.40 13.54 27.62
N GLU A 361 -35.58 14.86 27.55
CA GLU A 361 -34.79 15.73 26.69
C GLU A 361 -33.29 15.70 27.05
N LYS A 362 -32.95 15.75 28.35
CA LYS A 362 -31.56 15.60 28.82
C LYS A 362 -30.94 14.27 28.39
N LEU A 363 -31.66 13.16 28.54
CA LEU A 363 -31.20 11.84 28.11
C LEU A 363 -31.07 11.74 26.58
N GLU A 364 -31.92 12.43 25.81
CA GLU A 364 -31.80 12.51 24.35
C GLU A 364 -30.56 13.29 23.91
N GLN A 365 -30.23 14.38 24.60
CA GLN A 365 -29.01 15.16 24.36
C GLN A 365 -27.74 14.35 24.68
N GLU A 366 -27.71 13.67 25.83
CA GLU A 366 -26.59 12.79 26.21
C GLU A 366 -26.35 11.69 25.16
N ARG A 367 -27.41 11.01 24.73
CA ARG A 367 -27.32 9.98 23.69
C ARG A 367 -26.85 10.55 22.35
N ASN A 368 -27.34 11.73 21.94
CA ASN A 368 -26.86 12.40 20.72
C ASN A 368 -25.36 12.70 20.79
N HIS A 369 -24.90 13.20 21.93
CA HIS A 369 -23.49 13.51 22.15
C HIS A 369 -22.59 12.27 22.03
N LEU A 370 -22.98 11.17 22.69
CA LEU A 370 -22.26 9.90 22.59
C LEU A 370 -22.29 9.32 21.17
N GLU A 371 -23.39 9.50 20.45
CA GLU A 371 -23.54 9.04 19.06
C GLU A 371 -22.64 9.83 18.10
N GLU A 372 -22.45 11.12 18.33
CA GLU A 372 -21.49 11.95 17.58
C GLU A 372 -20.04 11.57 17.89
N GLN A 373 -19.71 11.36 19.18
CA GLN A 373 -18.39 10.86 19.58
C GLN A 373 -18.08 9.50 18.92
N TRP A 374 -19.07 8.59 18.89
CA TRP A 374 -18.93 7.30 18.23
C TRP A 374 -18.64 7.41 16.74
N LYS A 375 -19.33 8.32 16.04
CA LYS A 375 -19.08 8.55 14.60
C LYS A 375 -17.66 9.05 14.34
N LYS A 376 -17.23 10.10 15.05
CA LYS A 376 -15.88 10.67 14.93
C LYS A 376 -14.81 9.62 15.23
N PHE A 377 -15.00 8.87 16.32
CA PHE A 377 -14.09 7.81 16.71
C PHE A 377 -13.98 6.71 15.64
N ASN A 378 -15.10 6.29 15.04
CA ASN A 378 -15.12 5.25 14.02
C ASN A 378 -14.50 5.71 12.69
N GLU A 379 -14.60 6.99 12.35
CA GLU A 379 -13.90 7.59 11.21
C GLU A 379 -12.38 7.61 11.42
N GLU A 380 -11.92 8.06 12.60
CA GLU A 380 -10.50 8.02 12.97
C GLU A 380 -9.94 6.60 12.96
N PHE A 381 -10.69 5.63 13.50
CA PHE A 381 -10.31 4.22 13.54
C PHE A 381 -10.12 3.66 12.12
N ARG A 382 -11.07 3.90 11.22
CA ARG A 382 -10.98 3.47 9.81
C ARG A 382 -9.80 4.12 9.08
N SER A 383 -9.53 5.39 9.35
CA SER A 383 -8.38 6.10 8.79
C SER A 383 -7.06 5.45 9.23
N LEU A 384 -6.92 5.12 10.52
CA LEU A 384 -5.75 4.42 11.06
C LEU A 384 -5.61 3.00 10.50
N GLU A 385 -6.69 2.24 10.34
CA GLU A 385 -6.67 0.93 9.69
C GLU A 385 -6.19 1.01 8.24
N SER A 386 -6.68 2.01 7.49
CA SER A 386 -6.25 2.23 6.11
C SER A 386 -4.76 2.56 6.02
N GLN A 387 -4.26 3.44 6.89
CA GLN A 387 -2.84 3.78 6.96
C GLN A 387 -1.97 2.57 7.32
N LEU A 388 -2.43 1.73 8.26
CA LEU A 388 -1.73 0.49 8.60
C LEU A 388 -1.63 -0.43 7.40
N GLN A 389 -2.73 -0.60 6.66
CA GLN A 389 -2.77 -1.49 5.50
C GLN A 389 -1.89 -0.98 4.37
N GLU A 390 -1.90 0.33 4.11
CA GLU A 390 -1.00 0.97 3.14
C GLU A 390 0.47 0.72 3.49
N LYS A 391 0.87 0.97 4.74
CA LYS A 391 2.24 0.75 5.21
C LYS A 391 2.64 -0.73 5.17
N LYS A 392 1.73 -1.64 5.52
CA LYS A 392 1.94 -3.09 5.42
C LYS A 392 2.12 -3.56 3.97
N ASN A 393 1.45 -2.92 3.01
CA ASN A 393 1.61 -3.21 1.59
C ASN A 393 2.90 -2.57 1.02
N GLU A 394 3.31 -1.41 1.53
CA GLU A 394 4.55 -0.72 1.15
C GLU A 394 5.79 -1.53 1.58
N LEU A 395 5.76 -2.14 2.77
CA LEU A 395 6.91 -2.83 3.35
C LEU A 395 7.49 -3.95 2.46
N PRO A 396 6.71 -4.90 1.91
CA PRO A 396 7.22 -5.90 0.98
C PRO A 396 7.85 -5.31 -0.29
N SER A 397 7.31 -4.20 -0.80
CA SER A 397 7.88 -3.52 -1.97
C SER A 397 9.28 -2.98 -1.65
N LEU A 398 9.44 -2.36 -0.48
CA LEU A 398 10.73 -1.86 0.00
C LEU A 398 11.73 -2.99 0.24
N GLU A 399 11.29 -4.10 0.83
CA GLU A 399 12.14 -5.29 1.05
C GLU A 399 12.58 -5.93 -0.27
N LEU A 400 11.71 -5.95 -1.29
CA LEU A 400 12.06 -6.40 -2.64
C LEU A 400 13.08 -5.46 -3.32
N GLU A 401 12.89 -4.14 -3.20
CA GLU A 401 13.86 -3.14 -3.69
C GLU A 401 15.23 -3.32 -3.04
N LEU A 402 15.26 -3.50 -1.70
CA LEU A 402 16.49 -3.77 -0.97
C LEU A 402 17.17 -5.05 -1.47
N SER A 403 16.41 -6.14 -1.62
CA SER A 403 16.96 -7.41 -2.12
C SER A 403 17.56 -7.27 -3.52
N LYS A 404 16.93 -6.49 -4.41
CA LYS A 404 17.48 -6.20 -5.74
C LYS A 404 18.79 -5.42 -5.65
N LEU A 405 18.83 -4.36 -4.84
CA LEU A 405 20.04 -3.56 -4.63
C LEU A 405 21.19 -4.39 -4.05
N GLU A 406 20.91 -5.31 -3.12
CA GLU A 406 21.91 -6.21 -2.54
C GLU A 406 22.43 -7.23 -3.56
N MET A 407 21.57 -7.80 -4.42
CA MET A 407 22.01 -8.68 -5.52
C MET A 407 22.90 -7.93 -6.53
N ASP A 408 22.53 -6.69 -6.82
CA ASP A 408 23.24 -5.80 -7.71
C ASP A 408 24.62 -5.38 -7.18
N SER A 409 24.70 -5.03 -5.90
CA SER A 409 25.95 -4.74 -5.19
C SER A 409 26.86 -5.97 -5.18
N ASN A 410 26.35 -7.15 -4.85
CA ASN A 410 27.10 -8.41 -4.89
C ASN A 410 27.64 -8.72 -6.28
N THR A 411 26.88 -8.41 -7.33
CA THR A 411 27.33 -8.58 -8.72
C THR A 411 28.45 -7.60 -9.07
N CYS A 412 28.37 -6.34 -8.60
CA CYS A 412 29.48 -5.39 -8.71
C CYS A 412 30.75 -5.88 -7.99
N VAL A 413 30.63 -6.40 -6.76
CA VAL A 413 31.78 -6.95 -6.00
C VAL A 413 32.45 -8.09 -6.76
N LYS A 414 31.67 -9.03 -7.32
CA LYS A 414 32.21 -10.11 -8.15
C LYS A 414 32.96 -9.59 -9.37
N ARG A 415 32.38 -8.62 -10.08
CA ARG A 415 33.03 -7.98 -11.24
C ARG A 415 34.32 -7.26 -10.87
N ILE A 416 34.35 -6.56 -9.73
CA ILE A 416 35.57 -5.93 -9.21
C ILE A 416 36.65 -7.00 -8.99
N SER A 417 36.32 -8.08 -8.28
CA SER A 417 37.27 -9.16 -8.00
C SER A 417 37.81 -9.84 -9.27
N ASP A 418 36.95 -10.08 -10.26
CA ASP A 418 37.37 -10.69 -11.53
C ASP A 418 38.27 -9.75 -12.35
N THR A 419 37.99 -8.44 -12.36
CA THR A 419 38.85 -7.46 -13.03
C THR A 419 40.17 -7.25 -12.28
N GLU A 420 40.18 -7.28 -10.94
CA GLU A 420 41.41 -7.23 -10.13
C GLU A 420 42.33 -8.42 -10.45
N LYS A 421 41.78 -9.63 -10.59
CA LYS A 421 42.54 -10.80 -11.05
C LYS A 421 43.10 -10.60 -12.44
N ARG A 422 42.30 -10.09 -13.38
CA ARG A 422 42.76 -9.78 -14.74
C ARG A 422 43.90 -8.77 -14.76
N ILE A 423 43.86 -7.73 -13.92
CA ILE A 423 44.97 -6.77 -13.79
C ILE A 423 46.21 -7.46 -13.22
N SER A 424 46.06 -8.31 -12.20
CA SER A 424 47.17 -9.08 -11.64
C SER A 424 47.84 -9.95 -12.72
N ASP A 425 47.05 -10.65 -13.53
CA ASP A 425 47.54 -11.49 -14.61
C ASP A 425 48.25 -10.66 -15.70
N LEU A 426 47.66 -9.53 -16.10
CA LEU A 426 48.27 -8.61 -17.07
C LEU A 426 49.59 -8.02 -16.56
N ARG A 427 49.65 -7.64 -15.28
CA ARG A 427 50.88 -7.15 -14.63
C ARG A 427 51.95 -8.23 -14.55
N TYR A 428 51.56 -9.48 -14.30
CA TYR A 428 52.48 -10.61 -14.28
C TYR A 428 53.08 -10.87 -15.67
N VAL A 429 52.24 -10.91 -16.72
CA VAL A 429 52.69 -11.03 -18.11
C VAL A 429 53.63 -9.89 -18.50
N PHE A 430 53.24 -8.64 -18.15
CA PHE A 430 54.07 -7.46 -18.42
C PHE A 430 55.45 -7.56 -17.73
N LYS A 431 55.50 -8.06 -16.49
CA LYS A 431 56.74 -8.22 -15.73
C LYS A 431 57.63 -9.34 -16.28
N ILE A 432 57.04 -10.44 -16.75
CA ILE A 432 57.79 -11.53 -17.41
C ILE A 432 58.39 -11.06 -18.73
N ASP A 433 57.59 -10.38 -19.56
CA ASP A 433 58.04 -9.89 -20.86
C ASP A 433 59.19 -8.86 -20.71
N LEU A 434 59.25 -8.14 -19.58
CA LEU A 434 60.35 -7.22 -19.21
C LEU A 434 61.62 -7.89 -18.63
N ILE A 435 61.54 -9.13 -18.15
CA ILE A 435 62.67 -9.85 -17.51
C ILE A 435 63.34 -10.81 -18.49
N ASN A 436 62.58 -11.38 -19.42
CA ASN A 436 63.07 -12.40 -20.36
C ASN A 436 63.79 -11.82 -21.59
N TYR A 437 63.79 -10.50 -21.77
CA TYR A 437 64.39 -9.78 -22.89
C TYR A 437 65.08 -8.52 -22.37
#